data_AF-M2YEY9-F1
#
_entry.id   AF-M2YEY9-F1
#
_cell.length_a   1.000
_cell.length_b   1.000
_cell.length_c   1.000
_cell.angle_alpha   90.00
_cell.angle_beta   90.00
_cell.angle_gamma   90.00
#
_symmetry.space_group_name_H-M   'P 1'
#
loop_
_entity.id
_entity.type
_entity.pdbx_description
1 polymer ?
#
loop_
_entity_poly.entity_id
_entity_poly.type
_entity_poly.pdbx_seq_one_letter_code
_entity_poly.pdbx_strand_id
1 'polypeptide(L)'
;MNDDLTGDSLDERYGLDQVRDLDEYAEALTRLVEQGLLDRRATLLSEAEAYAAAELLGRFALDEPWNPLNRLAASLASRIYNRLGA
;
A
#
# COMPACT_ATOMS: atom_id res chain seq x y z
N MET A 1 -37.39 -1.24 2.47
CA MET A 1 -36.74 -1.36 1.16
C MET A 1 -36.46 0.05 0.69
N ASN A 2 -35.22 0.51 0.85
CA ASN A 2 -34.57 1.67 0.23
C ASN A 2 -33.25 1.90 0.97
N ASP A 3 -32.13 1.56 0.35
CA ASP A 3 -31.16 2.54 -0.14
C ASP A 3 -30.11 1.83 -1.00
N ASP A 4 -29.84 2.42 -2.16
CA ASP A 4 -28.78 2.07 -3.11
C ASP A 4 -27.42 1.98 -2.39
N LEU A 5 -26.87 0.77 -2.25
CA LEU A 5 -25.46 0.53 -1.92
C LEU A 5 -24.65 0.30 -3.20
N THR A 6 -24.88 1.09 -4.24
CA THR A 6 -23.98 1.15 -5.41
C THR A 6 -22.80 2.09 -5.14
N GLY A 7 -22.16 1.89 -3.99
CA GLY A 7 -20.84 2.44 -3.74
C GLY A 7 -19.85 1.33 -4.06
N ASP A 8 -19.28 1.36 -5.27
CA ASP A 8 -18.15 0.51 -5.67
C ASP A 8 -17.16 0.47 -4.49
N SER A 9 -16.99 -0.71 -3.89
CA SER A 9 -16.13 -0.89 -2.74
C SER A 9 -14.71 -0.43 -3.09
N LEU A 10 -13.93 0.01 -2.10
CA LEU A 10 -12.54 0.39 -2.35
C LEU A 10 -11.77 -0.80 -2.98
N ASP A 11 -12.15 -2.02 -2.61
CA ASP A 11 -11.59 -3.24 -3.15
C ASP A 11 -11.93 -3.40 -4.64
N GLU A 12 -13.19 -3.21 -5.06
CA GLU A 12 -13.58 -3.19 -6.49
C GLU A 12 -12.86 -2.08 -7.26
N ARG A 13 -12.80 -0.86 -6.70
CA ARG A 13 -12.13 0.29 -7.34
C ARG A 13 -10.64 0.03 -7.61
N TYR A 14 -9.99 -0.67 -6.69
CA TYR A 14 -8.56 -0.97 -6.78
C TYR A 14 -8.28 -2.40 -7.30
N GLY A 15 -9.30 -3.14 -7.70
CA GLY A 15 -9.20 -4.49 -8.27
C GLY A 15 -8.69 -5.55 -7.28
N LEU A 16 -8.97 -5.38 -5.99
CA LEU A 16 -8.60 -6.30 -4.91
C LEU A 16 -9.68 -7.35 -4.61
N ASP A 17 -10.90 -7.17 -5.11
CA ASP A 17 -12.08 -8.01 -4.89
C ASP A 17 -12.00 -9.39 -5.56
N GLN A 18 -11.21 -9.53 -6.63
CA GLN A 18 -11.10 -10.76 -7.42
C GLN A 18 -9.86 -11.60 -7.10
N VAL A 19 -9.08 -11.18 -6.11
CA VAL A 19 -7.82 -11.81 -5.73
C VAL A 19 -8.07 -13.13 -5.00
N ARG A 20 -7.35 -14.19 -5.38
CA ARG A 20 -7.63 -15.56 -4.92
C ARG A 20 -6.68 -16.04 -3.83
N ASP A 21 -5.49 -15.45 -3.75
CA ASP A 21 -4.47 -15.80 -2.77
C ASP A 21 -3.57 -14.61 -2.41
N LEU A 22 -2.66 -14.85 -1.46
CA LEU A 22 -1.77 -13.84 -0.91
C LEU A 22 -0.75 -13.32 -1.92
N ASP A 23 -0.29 -14.16 -2.85
CA ASP A 23 0.68 -13.79 -3.87
C ASP A 23 0.03 -12.84 -4.89
N GLU A 24 -1.16 -13.21 -5.38
CA GLU A 24 -1.97 -12.34 -6.24
C GLU A 24 -2.32 -11.02 -5.54
N TYR A 25 -2.59 -11.04 -4.23
CA TYR A 25 -2.89 -9.85 -3.44
C TYR A 25 -1.70 -8.90 -3.36
N ALA A 26 -0.52 -9.44 -3.05
CA ALA A 26 0.71 -8.67 -2.99
C ALA A 26 1.07 -8.09 -4.37
N GLU A 27 0.84 -8.82 -5.45
CA GLU A 27 1.05 -8.34 -6.81
C GLU A 27 0.09 -7.19 -7.16
N ALA A 28 -1.21 -7.34 -6.86
CA ALA A 28 -2.21 -6.30 -7.09
C ALA A 28 -1.86 -5.01 -6.33
N LEU A 29 -1.50 -5.12 -5.05
CA LEU A 29 -1.02 -3.98 -4.26
C LEU A 29 0.26 -3.35 -4.84
N THR A 30 1.19 -4.15 -5.34
CA THR A 30 2.42 -3.65 -5.97
C THR A 30 2.09 -2.79 -7.19
N ARG A 31 1.18 -3.24 -8.06
CA ARG A 31 0.73 -2.48 -9.23
C ARG A 31 0.08 -1.14 -8.84
N LEU A 32 -0.74 -1.13 -7.80
CA LEU A 32 -1.36 0.11 -7.28
C LEU A 32 -0.31 1.11 -6.78
N VAL A 33 0.70 0.62 -6.06
CA VAL A 33 1.81 1.47 -5.59
C VAL A 33 2.57 2.06 -6.78
N GLU A 34 2.87 1.24 -7.79
CA GLU A 34 3.54 1.71 -9.01
C GLU A 34 2.72 2.75 -9.79
N GLN A 35 1.41 2.56 -9.90
CA GLN A 35 0.50 3.56 -10.47
C GLN A 35 0.53 4.86 -9.67
N GLY A 36 0.48 4.78 -8.34
CA GLY A 36 0.58 5.95 -7.45
C GLY A 36 1.92 6.69 -7.54
N LEU A 37 3.00 6.06 -8.02
CA LEU A 37 4.27 6.76 -8.29
C LEU A 37 4.20 7.66 -9.52
N LEU A 38 3.40 7.28 -10.51
CA LEU A 38 3.22 8.05 -11.74
C LEU A 38 2.27 9.22 -11.54
N ASP A 39 1.39 9.13 -10.53
CA ASP A 39 0.47 10.20 -10.18
C ASP A 39 1.14 11.24 -9.26
N ARG A 40 1.39 12.44 -9.80
CA ARG A 40 2.09 13.56 -9.11
C ARG A 40 1.19 14.36 -8.16
N ARG A 41 -0.02 13.88 -7.84
CA ARG A 41 -0.92 14.59 -6.91
C ARG A 41 -0.28 14.68 -5.51
N ALA A 42 -0.51 15.82 -4.84
CA ALA A 42 0.17 16.21 -3.61
C ALA A 42 0.12 15.14 -2.50
N THR A 43 1.18 15.07 -1.69
CA THR A 43 1.31 14.13 -0.57
C THR A 43 0.13 14.21 0.38
N LEU A 44 -0.57 13.09 0.54
CA LEU A 44 -1.76 12.97 1.41
C LEU A 44 -1.41 12.90 2.91
N LEU A 45 -0.15 12.60 3.25
CA LEU A 45 0.33 12.48 4.63
C LEU A 45 1.25 13.65 4.99
N SER A 46 1.16 14.11 6.24
CA SER A 46 2.19 14.96 6.83
C SER A 46 3.52 14.20 7.00
N GLU A 47 4.62 14.93 7.20
CA GLU A 47 5.95 14.35 7.41
C GLU A 47 5.98 13.36 8.59
N ALA A 48 5.36 13.72 9.71
CA ALA A 48 5.30 12.87 10.90
C ALA A 48 4.51 11.57 10.67
N GLU A 49 3.37 11.65 9.95
CA GLU A 49 2.57 10.47 9.59
C GLU A 49 3.32 9.57 8.61
N ALA A 50 4.02 10.16 7.63
CA ALA A 50 4.85 9.42 6.69
C ALA A 50 5.98 8.67 7.42
N TYR A 51 6.69 9.33 8.34
CA TYR A 51 7.74 8.69 9.13
C TYR A 51 7.20 7.55 9.99
N ALA A 52 6.10 7.77 10.71
CA ALA A 52 5.47 6.74 11.54
C ALA A 52 5.02 5.53 10.70
N ALA A 53 4.45 5.76 9.52
CA ALA A 53 4.08 4.70 8.59
C ALA A 53 5.31 3.91 8.10
N ALA A 54 6.40 4.59 7.75
CA ALA A 54 7.63 3.94 7.31
C ALA A 54 8.22 3.03 8.41
N GLU A 55 8.24 3.49 9.67
CA GLU A 55 8.72 2.68 10.80
C GLU A 55 7.86 1.43 11.02
N LEU A 56 6.54 1.58 10.99
CA LEU A 56 5.63 0.45 11.15
C LEU A 56 5.83 -0.59 10.04
N LEU A 57 5.94 -0.14 8.78
CA LEU A 57 6.18 -1.01 7.63
C LEU A 57 7.56 -1.68 7.71
N GLY A 58 8.60 -0.95 8.12
CA GLY A 58 9.94 -1.49 8.33
C GLY A 58 9.95 -2.57 9.41
N ARG A 59 9.23 -2.35 10.52
CA ARG A 59 9.12 -3.35 11.59
C ARG A 59 8.35 -4.59 11.14
N PHE A 60 7.25 -4.41 10.41
CA PHE A 60 6.48 -5.51 9.81
C PHE A 60 7.34 -6.32 8.84
N ALA A 61 8.15 -5.68 8.00
CA ALA A 61 9.02 -6.34 7.04
C ALA A 61 10.04 -7.31 7.66
N LEU A 62 10.45 -7.09 8.92
CA LEU A 62 11.43 -7.92 9.61
C LEU A 62 10.85 -9.21 10.17
N ASP A 63 9.52 -9.30 10.32
CA ASP A 63 8.86 -10.46 10.96
C ASP A 63 8.94 -11.71 10.06
N GLU A 64 8.57 -11.58 8.78
CA GLU A 64 8.68 -12.64 7.77
C GLU A 64 9.31 -12.13 6.45
N PRO A 65 10.64 -12.03 6.35
CA PRO A 65 11.31 -11.39 5.20
C PRO A 65 11.07 -12.07 3.83
N TRP A 66 10.57 -13.31 3.84
CA TRP A 66 10.29 -14.09 2.64
C TRP A 66 8.87 -13.88 2.13
N ASN A 67 7.95 -13.39 2.97
CA ASN A 67 6.55 -13.18 2.64
C ASN A 67 6.42 -12.01 1.64
N PRO A 68 5.62 -12.16 0.56
CA PRO A 68 5.42 -11.12 -0.44
C PRO A 68 4.98 -9.77 0.14
N LEU A 69 4.07 -9.77 1.12
CA LEU A 69 3.57 -8.54 1.74
C LEU A 69 4.64 -7.85 2.59
N ASN A 70 5.44 -8.62 3.32
CA ASN A 70 6.55 -8.09 4.11
C ASN A 70 7.63 -7.47 3.21
N ARG A 71 7.90 -8.07 2.04
CA ARG A 71 8.81 -7.50 1.03
C ARG A 71 8.26 -6.20 0.43
N LEU A 72 6.96 -6.15 0.15
CA LEU A 72 6.30 -4.93 -0.30
C LEU A 72 6.39 -3.84 0.77
N ALA A 73 6.14 -4.19 2.04
CA ALA A 73 6.27 -3.27 3.17
C ALA A 73 7.70 -2.72 3.31
N ALA A 74 8.72 -3.56 3.17
CA ALA A 74 10.13 -3.13 3.16
C ALA A 74 10.38 -2.09 2.06
N SER A 75 9.87 -2.36 0.85
CA SER A 75 10.03 -1.48 -0.31
C SER A 75 9.31 -0.14 -0.10
N LEU A 76 8.12 -0.15 0.49
CA LEU A 76 7.36 1.06 0.82
C LEU A 76 8.04 1.88 1.91
N ALA A 77 8.49 1.25 2.99
CA ALA A 77 9.23 1.91 4.06
C ALA A 77 10.48 2.63 3.50
N SER A 78 11.30 1.91 2.72
CA SER A 78 12.49 2.48 2.08
C SER A 78 12.14 3.69 1.18
N ARG A 79 11.08 3.61 0.40
CA ARG A 79 10.64 4.72 -0.47
C ARG A 79 10.19 5.94 0.33
N ILE A 80 9.49 5.72 1.44
CA ILE A 80 9.04 6.82 2.30
C ILE A 80 10.24 7.50 2.95
N TYR A 81 11.19 6.75 3.53
CA TYR A 81 12.43 7.33 4.07
C TYR A 81 13.18 8.16 3.03
N ASN A 82 13.37 7.63 1.82
CA ASN A 82 14.02 8.36 0.73
C ASN A 82 13.31 9.67 0.38
N ARG A 83 11.96 9.71 0.41
CA ARG A 83 11.19 10.94 0.17
C ARG A 83 11.29 11.95 1.31
N LEU A 84 11.50 11.47 2.52
CA LEU A 84 11.76 12.30 3.70
C LEU A 84 13.22 12.79 3.77
N GLY A 85 14.11 12.27 2.92
CA GLY A 85 15.54 12.58 2.94
C GLY A 85 16.31 11.89 4.07
N ALA A 86 15.77 10.77 4.58
CA ALA A 86 16.35 9.94 5.64
C ALA A 86 17.09 8.71 5.08
#